data_AF-A0A9D8HD54-F1
#
_entry.id   AF-A0A9D8HD54-F1
#
_cell.length_a   1.000
_cell.length_b   1.000
_cell.length_c   1.000
_cell.angle_alpha   90.00
_cell.angle_beta   90.00
_cell.angle_gamma   90.00
#
_symmetry.space_group_name_H-M   'P 1'
#
loop_
_entity.id
_entity.type
_entity.pdbx_description
1 polymer ?
#
loop_
_entity_poly.entity_id
_entity_poly.type
_entity_poly.pdbx_seq_one_letter_code
_entity_poly.pdbx_strand_id
1 'polypeptide(L)'
;MIIKMSDSSNKSKTGQKETGSDYYLFIAQDEKLIYKADGVLNNIIKGTLVLTDSKLFFYFVSNISRDKKFIATYPYIVSALLKQGLSSSSLIIKNKKESFEIKKMNKKQAIEFCEILNEIIAKNSSS
;
A
#
# COMPACT_ATOMS: atom_id res chain seq x y z
N MET A 1 -13.34 -8.78 14.32
CA MET A 1 -14.51 -7.88 14.39
C MET A 1 -14.63 -7.20 13.03
N ILE A 2 -15.68 -7.49 12.26
CA ILE A 2 -15.88 -6.93 10.91
C ILE A 2 -16.96 -5.86 11.03
N ILE A 3 -16.62 -4.60 10.78
CA ILE A 3 -17.56 -3.48 10.82
C ILE A 3 -17.98 -3.18 9.38
N LYS A 4 -19.28 -3.34 9.09
CA LYS A 4 -19.94 -2.83 7.88
C LYS A 4 -20.54 -1.46 8.22
N MET A 5 -20.33 -0.44 7.40
CA MET A 5 -21.12 0.79 7.47
C MET A 5 -21.57 1.24 6.08
N SER A 6 -22.84 1.65 6.03
CA SER A 6 -23.62 2.03 4.86
C SER A 6 -23.35 3.48 4.42
N ASP A 7 -23.55 3.73 3.13
CA ASP A 7 -23.26 4.98 2.42
C ASP A 7 -23.98 6.22 2.96
N SER A 8 -23.28 7.36 2.95
CA SER A 8 -23.90 8.67 2.88
C SER A 8 -23.11 9.59 1.95
N SER A 9 -23.83 10.17 1.00
CA SER A 9 -23.37 10.98 -0.13
C SER A 9 -22.97 12.40 0.29
N ASN A 10 -21.87 12.92 -0.26
CA ASN A 10 -21.74 14.36 -0.49
C ASN A 10 -21.02 14.65 -1.81
N LYS A 11 -21.62 15.52 -2.62
CA LYS A 11 -21.19 15.93 -3.96
C LYS A 11 -20.17 17.06 -3.88
N SER A 12 -19.04 16.89 -4.57
CA SER A 12 -18.30 18.03 -5.14
C SER A 12 -17.82 17.69 -6.55
N LYS A 13 -18.08 18.62 -7.48
CA LYS A 13 -17.79 18.52 -8.91
C LYS A 13 -16.37 19.04 -9.18
N THR A 14 -15.52 18.20 -9.80
CA THR A 14 -14.62 18.61 -10.90
C THR A 14 -14.09 17.37 -11.60
N GLY A 15 -14.22 17.35 -12.93
CA GLY A 15 -13.91 16.19 -13.76
C GLY A 15 -12.42 15.96 -13.93
N GLN A 16 -11.92 14.92 -13.25
CA GLN A 16 -11.01 13.94 -13.82
C GLN A 16 -11.61 12.59 -13.44
N LYS A 17 -11.83 11.71 -14.42
CA LYS A 17 -12.10 10.29 -14.13
C LYS A 17 -10.78 9.68 -13.66
N GLU A 18 -10.36 10.03 -12.45
CA GLU A 18 -9.51 9.14 -11.70
C GLU A 18 -10.40 7.92 -11.45
N THR A 19 -10.08 6.79 -12.07
CA THR A 19 -10.34 5.49 -11.46
C THR A 19 -9.50 5.42 -10.18
N GLY A 20 -9.81 6.31 -9.23
CA GLY A 20 -9.04 6.60 -8.04
C GLY A 20 -9.24 5.44 -7.11
N SER A 21 -8.18 4.71 -6.84
CA SER A 21 -8.21 3.60 -5.92
C SER A 21 -8.72 4.08 -4.56
N ASP A 22 -9.79 3.46 -4.05
CA ASP A 22 -10.48 3.86 -2.82
C ASP A 22 -9.70 3.59 -1.52
N TYR A 23 -8.37 3.54 -1.60
CA TYR A 23 -7.50 3.35 -0.43
C TYR A 23 -7.65 4.48 0.59
N TYR A 24 -8.04 5.68 0.14
CA TYR A 24 -8.22 6.86 1.01
C TYR A 24 -9.33 6.64 2.05
N LEU A 25 -10.29 5.75 1.78
CA LEU A 25 -11.33 5.36 2.75
C LEU A 25 -10.76 4.62 3.97
N PHE A 26 -9.52 4.15 3.90
CA PHE A 26 -8.83 3.41 4.96
C PHE A 26 -7.74 4.23 5.66
N ILE A 27 -7.61 5.51 5.32
CA ILE A 27 -6.72 6.46 5.97
C ILE A 27 -7.56 7.30 6.94
N ALA A 28 -7.15 7.39 8.20
CA ALA A 28 -7.85 8.21 9.18
C ALA A 28 -7.78 9.71 8.82
N GLN A 29 -8.70 10.52 9.35
CA GLN A 29 -8.82 11.93 8.97
C GLN A 29 -7.55 12.75 9.25
N ASP A 30 -6.79 12.39 10.28
CA ASP A 30 -5.54 13.00 10.73
C ASP A 30 -4.28 12.29 10.23
N GLU A 31 -4.44 11.13 9.57
CA GLU A 31 -3.35 10.30 9.06
C GLU A 31 -2.87 10.80 7.69
N LYS A 32 -1.55 10.99 7.52
CA LYS A 32 -0.98 11.55 6.29
C LYS A 32 -0.45 10.46 5.39
N LEU A 33 -0.85 10.51 4.12
CA LEU A 33 -0.23 9.69 3.07
C LEU A 33 1.21 10.14 2.84
N ILE A 34 2.17 9.22 3.01
CA ILE A 34 3.58 9.46 2.70
C ILE A 34 3.86 9.07 1.26
N TYR A 35 3.48 7.85 0.87
CA TYR A 35 3.75 7.35 -0.48
C TYR A 35 2.82 6.20 -0.85
N LYS A 36 2.64 5.96 -2.15
CA LYS A 36 1.90 4.81 -2.67
C LYS A 36 2.52 4.29 -3.97
N ALA A 37 2.39 2.99 -4.21
CA ALA A 37 2.80 2.38 -5.47
C ALA A 37 1.92 1.17 -5.81
N ASP A 38 1.58 1.03 -7.08
CA ASP A 38 0.84 -0.12 -7.56
C ASP A 38 1.76 -1.33 -7.75
N GLY A 39 1.20 -2.52 -7.54
CA GLY A 39 1.93 -3.76 -7.70
C GLY A 39 1.06 -4.99 -7.53
N VAL A 40 1.73 -6.14 -7.39
CA VAL A 40 1.08 -7.44 -7.25
C VAL A 40 1.64 -8.15 -6.02
N LEU A 41 0.84 -8.26 -4.98
CA LEU A 41 1.18 -8.98 -3.76
C LEU A 41 1.32 -10.48 -4.06
N ASN A 42 2.51 -11.01 -3.78
CA ASN A 42 2.89 -12.41 -3.94
C ASN A 42 2.55 -13.00 -5.34
N ASN A 43 2.57 -12.18 -6.39
CA ASN A 43 2.18 -12.52 -7.77
C ASN A 43 0.70 -12.90 -8.00
N ILE A 44 -0.17 -12.71 -6.99
CA ILE A 44 -1.57 -13.16 -7.03
C ILE A 44 -2.54 -11.97 -7.04
N ILE A 45 -2.34 -11.01 -6.14
CA ILE A 45 -3.34 -9.97 -5.87
C ILE A 45 -2.82 -8.63 -6.38
N LYS A 46 -3.49 -8.07 -7.40
CA LYS A 46 -3.20 -6.71 -7.90
C LYS A 46 -3.78 -5.68 -6.93
N GLY A 47 -3.02 -4.63 -6.65
CA GLY A 47 -3.45 -3.59 -5.73
C GLY A 47 -2.43 -2.48 -5.57
N THR A 48 -2.62 -1.67 -4.54
CA THR A 48 -1.78 -0.52 -4.22
C THR A 48 -1.17 -0.72 -2.84
N LEU A 49 0.16 -0.69 -2.75
CA LEU A 49 0.87 -0.57 -1.48
C LEU A 49 0.81 0.90 -1.03
N VAL A 50 0.37 1.14 0.19
CA VAL A 50 0.13 2.47 0.74
C VAL A 50 0.89 2.60 2.05
N LEU A 51 1.72 3.64 2.14
CA LEU A 51 2.47 4.02 3.32
C LEU A 51 1.97 5.36 3.82
N THR A 52 1.60 5.40 5.09
CA THR A 52 1.22 6.62 5.81
C THR A 52 2.21 6.88 6.95
N ASP A 53 2.03 8.01 7.63
CA ASP A 53 2.78 8.34 8.84
C ASP A 53 2.45 7.44 10.04
N SER A 54 1.40 6.61 9.96
CA SER A 54 1.03 5.67 11.03
C SER A 54 1.13 4.19 10.66
N LYS A 55 1.00 3.81 9.39
CA LYS A 55 0.93 2.40 8.98
C LYS A 55 1.34 2.15 7.54
N LEU A 56 1.68 0.88 7.28
CA LEU A 56 1.82 0.30 5.95
C LEU A 56 0.66 -0.66 5.69
N PHE A 57 -0.02 -0.54 4.56
CA PHE A 57 -1.05 -1.49 4.15
C PHE A 57 -1.09 -1.69 2.64
N PHE A 58 -1.64 -2.83 2.21
CA PHE A 58 -1.90 -3.14 0.81
C PHE A 58 -3.41 -3.14 0.56
N TYR A 59 -3.87 -2.24 -0.30
CA TYR A 59 -5.26 -2.12 -0.72
C TYR A 59 -5.51 -2.91 -2.01
N PHE A 60 -6.61 -3.66 -2.07
CA PHE A 60 -7.01 -4.38 -3.27
C PHE A 60 -8.52 -4.59 -3.35
N VAL A 61 -8.99 -4.82 -4.58
CA VAL A 61 -10.37 -5.23 -4.87
C VAL A 61 -10.38 -6.74 -5.10
N SER A 62 -11.36 -7.44 -4.52
CA SER A 62 -11.44 -8.90 -4.70
C SER A 62 -11.73 -9.27 -6.16
N ASN A 63 -10.95 -10.21 -6.68
CA ASN A 63 -11.17 -10.76 -8.02
C ASN A 63 -12.48 -11.58 -8.10
N ILE A 64 -12.93 -12.15 -6.96
CA ILE A 64 -14.13 -13.01 -6.87
C ILE A 64 -15.39 -12.15 -6.68
N SER A 65 -15.29 -11.11 -5.84
CA SER A 65 -16.40 -10.20 -5.52
C SER A 65 -15.90 -8.78 -5.77
N ARG A 66 -16.02 -8.32 -7.02
CA ARG A 66 -15.42 -7.06 -7.51
C ARG A 66 -15.96 -5.80 -6.84
N ASP A 67 -17.07 -5.93 -6.12
CA ASP A 67 -17.68 -4.93 -5.25
C ASP A 67 -16.97 -4.81 -3.89
N LYS A 68 -16.20 -5.83 -3.48
CA LYS A 68 -15.57 -5.88 -2.16
C LYS A 68 -14.12 -5.38 -2.22
N LYS A 69 -13.84 -4.44 -1.32
CA LYS A 69 -12.55 -3.79 -1.12
C LYS A 69 -11.92 -4.30 0.17
N PHE A 70 -10.61 -4.52 0.16
CA PHE A 70 -9.87 -5.08 1.28
C PHE A 70 -8.58 -4.30 1.52
N ILE A 71 -8.13 -4.33 2.77
CA ILE A 71 -6.77 -3.93 3.14
C ILE A 71 -6.09 -5.07 3.88
N ALA A 72 -4.79 -5.22 3.65
CA ALA A 72 -3.88 -6.00 4.48
C ALA A 72 -2.92 -5.04 5.18
N THR A 73 -2.99 -4.92 6.50
CA THR A 73 -2.14 -4.03 7.29
C THR A 73 -0.90 -4.77 7.79
N TYR A 74 0.28 -4.14 7.71
CA TYR A 74 1.55 -4.75 8.07
C TYR A 74 2.22 -3.98 9.22
N PRO A 75 2.11 -4.46 10.46
CA PRO A 75 2.72 -3.81 11.61
C PRO A 75 4.20 -4.18 11.74
N TYR A 76 4.99 -3.33 12.42
CA TYR A 76 6.38 -3.61 12.82
C TYR A 76 7.29 -4.08 11.66
N ILE A 77 7.46 -3.22 10.66
CA ILE A 77 8.38 -3.49 9.55
C ILE A 77 9.82 -3.48 10.05
N VAL A 78 10.58 -4.51 9.68
CA VAL A 78 11.97 -4.73 10.10
C VAL A 78 12.95 -4.42 8.98
N SER A 79 12.59 -4.72 7.73
CA SER A 79 13.44 -4.39 6.59
C SER A 79 12.65 -4.32 5.28
N ALA A 80 13.18 -3.57 4.32
CA ALA A 80 12.72 -3.54 2.94
C ALA A 80 13.90 -3.74 1.97
N LEU A 81 13.73 -4.63 0.99
CA LEU A 81 14.73 -4.96 0.00
C LEU A 81 14.17 -4.79 -1.42
N LEU A 82 14.83 -3.97 -2.22
CA LEU A 82 14.54 -3.80 -3.63
C LEU A 82 15.18 -4.91 -4.48
N LYS A 83 14.38 -5.56 -5.33
CA LYS A 83 14.86 -6.43 -6.41
C LYS A 83 14.53 -5.78 -7.75
N GLN A 84 15.54 -5.32 -8.47
CA GLN A 84 15.36 -4.74 -9.80
C GLN A 84 15.33 -5.83 -10.86
N GLY A 85 14.29 -5.83 -11.70
CA GLY A 85 14.21 -6.65 -12.90
C GLY A 85 14.42 -5.83 -14.17
N LEU A 86 14.36 -6.48 -15.33
CA LEU A 86 14.54 -5.80 -16.62
C LEU A 86 13.41 -4.82 -16.95
N SER A 87 12.15 -5.24 -16.75
CA SER A 87 10.96 -4.45 -17.12
C SER A 87 10.19 -3.90 -15.92
N SER A 88 10.37 -4.47 -14.73
CA SER A 88 9.72 -4.05 -13.49
C SER A 88 10.59 -4.39 -12.29
N SER A 89 10.28 -3.82 -11.14
CA SER A 89 10.94 -4.11 -9.88
C SER A 89 9.99 -4.83 -8.92
N SER A 90 10.56 -5.43 -7.90
CA SER A 90 9.83 -6.01 -6.77
C SER A 90 10.38 -5.48 -5.46
N LEU A 91 9.51 -5.28 -4.48
CA LEU A 91 9.86 -4.87 -3.13
C LEU A 91 9.54 -6.01 -2.17
N ILE A 92 10.55 -6.53 -1.48
CA ILE A 92 10.39 -7.53 -0.42
C ILE A 92 10.37 -6.80 0.91
N ILE A 93 9.30 -6.99 1.67
CA ILE A 93 9.09 -6.34 2.96
C ILE A 93 8.99 -7.42 4.02
N LYS A 94 9.80 -7.29 5.07
CA LYS A 94 9.80 -8.18 6.22
C LYS A 94 9.26 -7.44 7.44
N ASN A 95 8.29 -8.04 8.10
CA ASN A 95 7.87 -7.64 9.44
C ASN A 95 8.33 -8.70 10.47
N LYS A 96 7.98 -8.52 11.75
CA LYS A 96 8.37 -9.48 12.81
C LYS A 96 7.82 -10.90 12.63
N LYS A 97 6.73 -11.09 11.88
CA LYS A 97 6.01 -12.37 11.75
C LYS A 97 6.20 -13.03 10.39
N GLU A 98 6.35 -12.25 9.33
CA GLU A 98 6.31 -12.73 7.96
C GLU A 98 7.16 -11.87 7.01
N SER A 99 7.31 -12.37 5.79
CA SER A 99 7.89 -11.65 4.67
C SER A 99 6.92 -11.73 3.49
N PHE A 100 6.71 -10.63 2.79
CA PHE A 100 5.87 -10.55 1.61
C PHE A 100 6.54 -9.77 0.50
N GLU A 101 6.11 -10.01 -0.74
CA GLU A 101 6.72 -9.38 -1.92
C GLU A 101 5.66 -8.67 -2.76
N ILE A 102 5.88 -7.38 -3.03
CA ILE A 102 5.12 -6.62 -4.01
C ILE A 102 5.89 -6.66 -5.32
N LYS A 103 5.36 -7.41 -6.29
CA LYS A 103 5.97 -7.60 -7.62
C LYS A 103 5.40 -6.63 -8.64
N LYS A 104 6.05 -6.58 -9.81
CA LYS A 104 5.59 -5.85 -11.01
C LYS A 104 5.36 -4.35 -10.73
N MET A 105 6.15 -3.79 -9.82
CA MET A 105 6.11 -2.36 -9.52
C MET A 105 6.82 -1.59 -10.63
N ASN A 106 6.38 -0.37 -10.90
CA ASN A 106 7.17 0.57 -11.68
C ASN A 106 8.55 0.76 -11.01
N LYS A 107 9.62 0.76 -11.80
CA LYS A 107 10.99 0.81 -11.27
C LYS A 107 11.25 2.03 -10.39
N LYS A 108 10.86 3.22 -10.88
CA LYS A 108 11.06 4.48 -10.17
C LYS A 108 10.29 4.48 -8.85
N GLN A 109 9.01 4.09 -8.90
CA GLN A 109 8.18 3.99 -7.71
C GLN A 109 8.73 2.97 -6.70
N ALA A 110 9.24 1.82 -7.16
CA ALA A 110 9.80 0.80 -6.28
C ALA A 110 11.09 1.27 -5.58
N ILE A 111 11.93 2.01 -6.29
CA ILE A 111 13.15 2.64 -5.72
C ILE A 111 12.74 3.65 -4.64
N GLU A 112 11.91 4.63 -5.01
CA GLU A 112 11.46 5.68 -4.08
C GLU A 112 10.76 5.10 -2.85
N PHE A 113 9.87 4.10 -3.04
CA PHE A 113 9.20 3.44 -1.92
C PHE A 113 10.20 2.74 -1.00
N CYS A 114 11.17 2.01 -1.57
CA CYS A 114 12.18 1.30 -0.77
C CYS A 114 13.06 2.25 0.04
N GLU A 115 13.47 3.36 -0.56
CA GLU A 115 14.28 4.40 0.09
C GLU A 115 13.53 5.02 1.26
N ILE A 116 12.30 5.54 1.02
CA ILE A 116 11.45 6.14 2.06
C ILE A 116 11.19 5.16 3.20
N LEU A 117 10.85 3.90 2.88
CA LEU A 117 10.54 2.91 3.90
C LEU A 117 11.79 2.55 4.74
N ASN A 118 12.97 2.41 4.12
CA ASN A 118 14.20 2.14 4.85
C ASN A 118 14.64 3.33 5.72
N GLU A 119 14.43 4.57 5.30
CA GLU A 119 14.66 5.74 6.14
C GLU A 119 13.79 5.73 7.41
N ILE A 120 12.50 5.39 7.28
CA ILE A 120 11.58 5.28 8.43
C ILE A 120 12.02 4.15 9.37
N ILE A 121 12.38 2.99 8.82
CA ILE A 121 12.87 1.85 9.61
C ILE A 121 14.14 2.22 10.39
N ALA A 122 15.09 2.90 9.75
CA ALA A 122 16.34 3.34 10.38
C ALA A 122 16.07 4.32 11.53
N LYS A 123 15.24 5.34 11.31
CA LYS A 123 14.85 6.31 12.36
C LYS A 123 14.23 5.64 13.57
N ASN A 124 13.35 4.67 13.35
CA ASN A 124 12.68 3.92 14.43
C ASN A 124 13.61 2.94 15.17
N SER A 125 14.72 2.53 14.56
CA SER A 125 15.68 1.60 15.18
C SER A 125 16.76 2.31 15.99
N SER A 126 16.94 3.63 15.79
CA SER A 126 17.89 4.48 16.52
C SER A 126 17.28 5.20 17.73
N SER A 127 15.99 4.97 17.99
CA SER A 127 15.25 5.49 19.16
C SER A 127 15.08 4.40 20.21
#